data_AF-A0A4R9LZI1-F1
#
_entry.id   AF-A0A4R9LZI1-F1
#
_cell.length_a   1.000
_cell.length_b   1.000
_cell.length_c   1.000
_cell.angle_alpha   90.00
_cell.angle_beta   90.00
_cell.angle_gamma   90.00
#
_symmetry.space_group_name_H-M   'P 1'
#
loop_
_entity.id
_entity.type
_entity.pdbx_description
1 polymer ?
#
loop_
_entity_poly.entity_id
_entity_poly.type
_entity_poly.pdbx_seq_one_letter_code
_entity_poly.pdbx_strand_id
1 'polypeptide(L)'
;MKKQTFFSLLALILFAANCAEFGKKKKDNDDLNSLLLVAAGAAGCPAEQSVSASPTVGRKFNLVPCSGDAVSALSVLGFNASNVAFAGGVIGTSDSSTILSKGSFNALDGREKTTIEVTYSINSVSGYLDVVMRSNSVNGAAFHITTTKVQTKAPNTGATADFTKTTNFALTSFTDNTLCLEMHKEGAGLHVLGWKTACASVNRAVPDFEEEDFGSNTGAQIGFRLSGATLKSFTAYDVVGTVTSFQ
;
A
#
# COMPACT_ATOMS: atom_id res chain seq x y z
N MET A 1 -5.89 43.46 -39.02
CA MET A 1 -5.62 42.47 -37.96
C MET A 1 -6.76 42.41 -36.93
N LYS A 2 -8.00 42.12 -37.36
CA LYS A 2 -9.19 42.06 -36.47
C LYS A 2 -10.02 40.77 -36.59
N LYS A 3 -9.62 39.84 -37.48
CA LYS A 3 -10.37 38.60 -37.77
C LYS A 3 -9.86 37.36 -37.00
N GLN A 4 -8.65 37.41 -36.43
CA GLN A 4 -8.04 36.28 -35.72
C GLN A 4 -8.49 36.16 -34.26
N THR A 5 -8.85 37.26 -33.61
CA THR A 5 -9.38 37.26 -32.23
C THR A 5 -10.82 36.77 -32.15
N PHE A 6 -11.60 36.89 -33.22
CA PHE A 6 -12.99 36.43 -33.25
C PHE A 6 -13.11 34.90 -33.34
N PHE A 7 -12.20 34.24 -34.06
CA PHE A 7 -12.15 32.77 -34.16
C PHE A 7 -11.69 32.10 -32.85
N SER A 8 -10.78 32.74 -32.11
CA SER A 8 -10.29 32.20 -30.83
C SER A 8 -11.35 32.27 -29.72
N LEU A 9 -12.17 33.33 -29.72
CA LEU A 9 -13.27 33.48 -28.77
C LEU A 9 -14.44 32.53 -29.10
N LEU A 10 -14.71 32.26 -30.39
CA LEU A 10 -15.77 31.36 -30.82
C LEU A 10 -15.42 29.89 -30.54
N ALA A 11 -14.14 29.50 -30.64
CA ALA A 11 -13.68 28.17 -30.26
C ALA A 11 -13.80 27.92 -28.74
N LEU A 12 -13.54 28.94 -27.91
CA LEU A 12 -13.67 28.83 -26.45
C LEU A 12 -15.13 28.64 -25.99
N ILE A 13 -16.09 29.24 -26.69
CA ILE A 13 -17.53 29.12 -26.39
C ILE A 13 -18.09 27.77 -26.88
N LEU A 14 -17.60 27.23 -28.00
CA LEU A 14 -18.03 25.93 -28.52
C LEU A 14 -17.52 24.74 -27.68
N PHE A 15 -16.39 24.88 -26.97
CA PHE A 15 -15.96 23.90 -25.97
C PHE A 15 -16.74 24.01 -24.66
N ALA A 16 -17.22 25.20 -24.28
CA ALA A 16 -18.06 25.36 -23.08
C ALA A 16 -19.49 24.83 -23.27
N ALA A 17 -20.03 24.87 -24.50
CA ALA A 17 -21.39 24.41 -24.80
C ALA A 17 -21.55 22.88 -24.86
N ASN A 18 -20.47 22.13 -25.11
CA ASN A 18 -20.49 20.65 -25.04
C ASN A 18 -20.35 20.10 -23.61
N CYS A 19 -20.12 20.97 -22.60
CA CYS A 19 -20.04 20.57 -21.19
C CYS A 19 -21.32 20.83 -20.39
N ALA A 20 -22.37 21.39 -21.00
CA ALA A 20 -23.60 21.76 -20.31
C ALA A 20 -24.68 20.65 -20.31
N GLU A 21 -24.52 19.58 -21.08
CA GLU A 21 -25.57 18.58 -21.29
C GLU A 21 -25.36 17.22 -20.58
N PHE A 22 -24.54 17.19 -19.52
CA PHE A 22 -24.48 16.04 -18.59
C PHE A 22 -25.17 16.28 -17.24
N GLY A 23 -25.79 17.44 -17.05
CA GLY A 23 -26.42 17.84 -15.79
C GLY A 23 -27.83 17.31 -15.54
N LYS A 24 -28.20 16.10 -15.98
CA LYS A 24 -29.48 15.48 -15.60
C LYS A 24 -29.43 13.96 -15.53
N LYS A 25 -28.61 13.38 -14.64
CA LYS A 25 -28.98 12.14 -13.92
C LYS A 25 -28.47 12.20 -12.48
N LYS A 26 -29.34 11.79 -11.55
CA LYS A 26 -29.03 11.52 -10.14
C LYS A 26 -27.90 10.49 -10.04
N LYS A 27 -27.08 10.60 -8.97
CA LYS A 27 -25.99 9.70 -8.51
C LYS A 27 -24.72 9.76 -9.38
N ASP A 28 -23.48 9.81 -8.89
CA ASP A 28 -22.85 9.52 -7.59
C ASP A 28 -21.65 10.49 -7.37
N ASN A 29 -21.09 10.57 -6.16
CA ASN A 29 -19.91 11.41 -5.82
C ASN A 29 -18.61 10.97 -6.53
N ASP A 30 -18.63 9.87 -7.26
CA ASP A 30 -17.46 9.22 -7.85
C ASP A 30 -16.96 9.92 -9.12
N ASP A 31 -17.83 10.61 -9.86
CA ASP A 31 -17.48 11.34 -11.08
C ASP A 31 -16.63 12.60 -10.81
N LEU A 32 -16.82 13.23 -9.65
CA LEU A 32 -16.05 14.41 -9.25
C LEU A 32 -14.65 14.04 -8.74
N ASN A 33 -14.54 12.93 -8.00
CA ASN A 33 -13.26 12.39 -7.55
C ASN A 33 -12.43 11.87 -8.72
N SER A 34 -13.05 11.21 -9.70
CA SER A 34 -12.36 10.77 -10.91
C SER A 34 -11.91 11.94 -11.79
N LEU A 35 -12.72 13.01 -11.91
CA LEU A 35 -12.29 14.24 -12.60
C LEU A 35 -11.11 14.94 -11.90
N LEU A 36 -11.10 14.96 -10.56
CA LEU A 36 -10.00 15.50 -9.74
C LEU A 36 -8.73 14.65 -9.86
N LEU A 37 -8.83 13.31 -9.90
CA LEU A 37 -7.70 12.41 -10.14
C LEU A 37 -7.08 12.63 -11.54
N VAL A 38 -7.93 12.80 -12.56
CA VAL A 38 -7.49 13.09 -13.93
C VAL A 38 -6.85 14.48 -14.01
N ALA A 39 -7.42 15.49 -13.34
CA ALA A 39 -6.87 16.84 -13.29
C ALA A 39 -5.57 16.95 -12.47
N ALA A 40 -5.37 16.07 -11.49
CA ALA A 40 -4.18 16.01 -10.64
C ALA A 40 -3.01 15.19 -11.25
N GLY A 41 -3.12 14.74 -12.51
CA GLY A 41 -2.06 14.01 -13.20
C GLY A 41 -1.95 12.53 -12.80
N ALA A 42 -2.89 12.00 -12.02
CA ALA A 42 -2.97 10.57 -11.64
C ALA A 42 -3.67 9.73 -12.72
N ALA A 43 -3.41 10.02 -14.00
CA ALA A 43 -4.07 9.33 -15.11
C ALA A 43 -3.85 7.81 -15.02
N GLY A 44 -4.92 7.07 -14.74
CA GLY A 44 -4.95 5.60 -14.76
C GLY A 44 -4.91 4.90 -13.40
N CYS A 45 -4.63 5.59 -12.29
CA CYS A 45 -4.80 4.93 -10.98
C CYS A 45 -6.27 4.89 -10.58
N PRO A 46 -6.83 3.71 -10.24
CA PRO A 46 -8.14 3.68 -9.63
C PRO A 46 -8.11 4.40 -8.29
N ALA A 47 -9.23 5.01 -7.91
CA ALA A 47 -9.42 5.50 -6.55
C ALA A 47 -9.23 4.35 -5.55
N GLU A 48 -8.85 4.69 -4.32
CA GLU A 48 -8.83 3.73 -3.23
C GLU A 48 -10.20 3.06 -3.08
N GLN A 49 -10.19 1.76 -2.80
CA GLN A 49 -11.42 0.98 -2.65
C GLN A 49 -11.61 0.67 -1.17
N SER A 50 -12.75 1.03 -0.62
CA SER A 50 -13.13 0.55 0.71
C SER A 50 -13.36 -0.96 0.67
N VAL A 51 -12.71 -1.69 1.57
CA VAL A 51 -12.92 -3.12 1.79
C VAL A 51 -13.81 -3.25 3.02
N SER A 52 -15.00 -3.82 2.85
CA SER A 52 -15.96 -4.08 3.92
C SER A 52 -16.06 -5.56 4.31
N ALA A 53 -15.26 -6.42 3.68
CA ALA A 53 -15.30 -7.86 3.92
C ALA A 53 -14.69 -8.22 5.28
N SER A 54 -15.32 -9.19 5.96
CA SER A 54 -14.79 -9.83 7.17
C SER A 54 -13.33 -10.28 6.99
N PRO A 55 -12.44 -10.11 8.00
CA PRO A 55 -12.74 -9.79 9.40
C PRO A 55 -12.82 -8.30 9.74
N THR A 56 -12.54 -7.36 8.83
CA THR A 56 -12.29 -5.96 9.19
C THR A 56 -12.51 -4.98 8.04
N VAL A 57 -12.86 -3.72 8.36
CA VAL A 57 -12.87 -2.61 7.40
C VAL A 57 -11.44 -2.31 6.94
N GLY A 58 -11.23 -1.91 5.69
CA GLY A 58 -9.91 -1.54 5.21
C GLY A 58 -9.94 -0.68 3.95
N ARG A 59 -8.75 -0.29 3.51
CA ARG A 59 -8.51 0.49 2.30
C ARG A 59 -7.60 -0.30 1.37
N LYS A 60 -8.10 -0.65 0.20
CA LYS A 60 -7.37 -1.36 -0.85
C LYS A 60 -6.87 -0.40 -1.91
N PHE A 61 -5.61 -0.57 -2.27
CA PHE A 61 -4.90 0.16 -3.30
C PHE A 61 -4.51 -0.84 -4.39
N ASN A 62 -5.19 -0.80 -5.53
CA ASN A 62 -4.83 -1.59 -6.71
C ASN A 62 -3.94 -0.76 -7.63
N LEU A 63 -2.65 -1.10 -7.71
CA LEU A 63 -1.64 -0.31 -8.41
C LEU A 63 -1.37 -0.84 -9.82
N VAL A 64 -1.93 -2.01 -10.19
CA VAL A 64 -1.74 -2.62 -11.52
C VAL A 64 -2.22 -1.72 -12.67
N PRO A 65 -3.38 -1.05 -12.60
CA PRO A 65 -3.87 -0.22 -13.71
C PRO A 65 -3.18 1.16 -13.77
N CYS A 66 -2.43 1.54 -12.73
CA CYS A 66 -1.80 2.83 -12.64
C CYS A 66 -0.83 3.10 -13.79
N SER A 67 -0.78 4.33 -14.26
CA SER A 67 0.10 4.78 -15.33
C SER A 67 0.53 6.23 -15.13
N GLY A 68 1.43 6.73 -15.99
CA GLY A 68 1.96 8.09 -15.90
C GLY A 68 3.08 8.25 -14.86
N ASP A 69 3.17 9.43 -14.27
CA ASP A 69 4.19 9.73 -13.25
C ASP A 69 3.83 9.07 -11.91
N ALA A 70 4.63 8.09 -11.50
CA ALA A 70 4.34 7.28 -10.31
C ALA A 70 4.35 8.09 -9.01
N VAL A 71 5.23 9.08 -8.90
CA VAL A 71 5.35 9.90 -7.69
C VAL A 71 4.11 10.77 -7.52
N SER A 72 3.66 11.43 -8.58
CA SER A 72 2.46 12.28 -8.58
C SER A 72 1.19 11.47 -8.36
N ALA A 73 1.04 10.32 -9.02
CA ALA A 73 -0.12 9.45 -8.84
C ALA A 73 -0.21 8.88 -7.40
N LEU A 74 0.90 8.38 -6.85
CA LEU A 74 0.96 7.90 -5.46
C LEU A 74 0.74 9.05 -4.45
N SER A 75 1.19 10.26 -4.78
CA SER A 75 0.93 11.47 -3.99
C SER A 75 -0.57 11.77 -3.86
N VAL A 76 -1.34 11.61 -4.95
CA VAL A 76 -2.81 11.74 -4.92
C VAL A 76 -3.47 10.63 -4.10
N LEU A 77 -2.92 9.41 -4.14
CA LEU A 77 -3.36 8.29 -3.30
C LEU A 77 -2.94 8.41 -1.81
N GLY A 78 -2.25 9.49 -1.44
CA GLY A 78 -1.87 9.74 -0.05
C GLY A 78 -0.52 9.18 0.37
N PHE A 79 0.41 8.98 -0.57
CA PHE A 79 1.76 8.46 -0.31
C PHE A 79 2.85 9.43 -0.77
N ASN A 80 3.94 9.52 -0.02
CA ASN A 80 5.19 10.06 -0.51
C ASN A 80 5.97 8.92 -1.16
N ALA A 81 6.39 9.09 -2.40
CA ALA A 81 7.14 8.06 -3.12
C ALA A 81 8.41 8.65 -3.74
N SER A 82 9.44 7.83 -3.88
CA SER A 82 10.73 8.22 -4.45
C SER A 82 11.35 7.07 -5.21
N ASN A 83 11.98 7.38 -6.35
CA ASN A 83 12.63 6.41 -7.25
C ASN A 83 11.71 5.25 -7.64
N VAL A 84 10.47 5.53 -8.02
CA VAL A 84 9.50 4.51 -8.43
C VAL A 84 8.95 4.78 -9.82
N ALA A 85 8.49 3.73 -10.49
CA ALA A 85 7.80 3.82 -11.77
C ALA A 85 6.61 2.84 -11.80
N PHE A 86 5.66 3.06 -12.72
CA PHE A 86 4.60 2.10 -12.99
C PHE A 86 5.01 1.11 -14.08
N ALA A 87 4.85 -0.18 -13.80
CA ALA A 87 5.04 -1.29 -14.73
C ALA A 87 4.21 -2.50 -14.26
N GLY A 88 2.89 -2.47 -14.52
CA GLY A 88 1.95 -3.50 -14.03
C GLY A 88 1.87 -3.56 -12.50
N GLY A 89 1.99 -2.41 -11.85
CA GLY A 89 2.23 -2.21 -10.43
C GLY A 89 3.29 -1.12 -10.22
N VAL A 90 3.70 -0.88 -8.97
CA VAL A 90 4.82 0.02 -8.66
C VAL A 90 6.11 -0.76 -8.56
N ILE A 91 7.11 -0.35 -9.34
CA ILE A 91 8.47 -0.92 -9.30
C ILE A 91 9.45 0.09 -8.71
N GLY A 92 10.46 -0.42 -7.99
CA GLY A 92 11.62 0.37 -7.61
C GLY A 92 12.59 0.54 -8.78
N THR A 93 13.07 1.76 -9.00
CA THR A 93 14.11 2.08 -9.99
C THR A 93 15.52 2.18 -9.39
N SER A 94 15.66 2.03 -8.08
CA SER A 94 16.94 1.98 -7.35
C SER A 94 16.82 1.22 -6.02
N ASP A 95 17.93 0.99 -5.32
CA ASP A 95 17.91 0.39 -3.97
C ASP A 95 17.35 1.34 -2.89
N SER A 96 17.12 2.60 -3.25
CA SER A 96 16.51 3.63 -2.39
C SER A 96 15.05 3.92 -2.74
N SER A 97 14.41 3.07 -3.56
CA SER A 97 13.00 3.22 -3.90
C SER A 97 12.09 3.00 -2.71
N THR A 98 11.23 3.98 -2.47
CA THR A 98 10.40 4.00 -1.27
C THR A 98 9.01 4.54 -1.53
N ILE A 99 8.06 4.06 -0.73
CA ILE A 99 6.68 4.54 -0.65
C ILE A 99 6.35 4.64 0.84
N LEU A 100 5.82 5.75 1.32
CA LEU A 100 5.42 5.94 2.71
C LEU A 100 4.10 6.70 2.76
N SER A 101 3.15 6.27 3.59
CA SER A 101 1.89 6.99 3.73
C SER A 101 2.10 8.40 4.28
N LYS A 102 1.40 9.39 3.74
CA LYS A 102 1.38 10.77 4.26
C LYS A 102 0.64 10.87 5.59
N GLY A 103 -0.36 10.01 5.78
CA GLY A 103 -1.17 9.92 6.99
C GLY A 103 -0.97 8.62 7.75
N SER A 104 -1.58 8.59 8.93
CA SER A 104 -1.64 7.43 9.81
C SER A 104 -2.62 6.37 9.29
N PHE A 105 -2.22 5.11 9.44
CA PHE A 105 -3.00 3.90 9.21
C PHE A 105 -3.17 3.11 10.53
N ASN A 106 -3.18 3.82 11.67
CA ASN A 106 -3.47 3.20 12.97
C ASN A 106 -4.95 2.83 13.07
N ALA A 107 -5.24 1.71 13.73
CA ALA A 107 -6.60 1.28 14.01
C ALA A 107 -7.39 2.37 14.77
N LEU A 108 -8.65 2.54 14.38
CA LEU A 108 -9.57 3.53 14.95
C LEU A 108 -9.97 3.22 16.41
N ASP A 109 -9.67 2.01 16.90
CA ASP A 109 -10.07 1.53 18.23
C ASP A 109 -9.01 1.76 19.33
N GLY A 110 -7.93 2.48 19.02
CA GLY A 110 -6.85 2.76 19.97
C GLY A 110 -5.95 1.56 20.27
N ARG A 111 -6.17 0.41 19.59
CA ARG A 111 -5.24 -0.71 19.67
C ARG A 111 -4.06 -0.44 18.76
N GLU A 112 -2.89 -0.59 19.34
CA GLU A 112 -1.62 -0.48 18.67
C GLU A 112 -1.39 -1.68 17.72
N LYS A 113 -2.28 -1.90 16.74
CA LYS A 113 -2.27 -2.99 15.76
C LYS A 113 -2.39 -2.47 14.34
N THR A 114 -1.65 -3.08 13.42
CA THR A 114 -1.73 -2.85 11.98
C THR A 114 -1.72 -4.18 11.26
N THR A 115 -2.65 -4.37 10.33
CA THR A 115 -2.72 -5.56 9.46
C THR A 115 -2.67 -5.09 8.01
N ILE A 116 -1.77 -5.68 7.21
CA ILE A 116 -1.61 -5.38 5.79
C ILE A 116 -1.68 -6.68 5.01
N GLU A 117 -2.55 -6.73 4.00
CA GLU A 117 -2.42 -7.70 2.92
C GLU A 117 -1.60 -7.07 1.80
N VAL A 118 -0.57 -7.75 1.32
CA VAL A 118 0.30 -7.26 0.25
C VAL A 118 0.39 -8.28 -0.86
N THR A 119 0.24 -7.83 -2.11
CA THR A 119 0.46 -8.63 -3.31
C THR A 119 1.60 -8.03 -4.12
N TYR A 120 2.61 -8.84 -4.39
CA TYR A 120 3.88 -8.41 -4.99
C TYR A 120 4.52 -9.52 -5.82
N SER A 121 5.51 -9.16 -6.62
CA SER A 121 6.44 -10.11 -7.24
C SER A 121 7.86 -9.64 -7.01
N ILE A 122 8.80 -10.58 -6.84
CA ILE A 122 10.23 -10.28 -6.81
C ILE A 122 10.82 -10.71 -8.15
N ASN A 123 11.29 -9.73 -8.91
CA ASN A 123 11.70 -9.87 -10.32
C ASN A 123 13.22 -9.94 -10.48
N SER A 124 13.96 -10.04 -9.39
CA SER A 124 15.41 -10.20 -9.38
C SER A 124 15.80 -11.20 -8.30
N VAL A 125 16.82 -12.01 -8.55
CA VAL A 125 17.34 -12.98 -7.56
C VAL A 125 17.78 -12.28 -6.28
N SER A 126 18.40 -11.10 -6.39
CA SER A 126 18.82 -10.25 -5.28
C SER A 126 17.76 -9.23 -4.85
N GLY A 127 16.56 -9.30 -5.43
CA GLY A 127 15.48 -8.36 -5.14
C GLY A 127 14.85 -8.59 -3.78
N TYR A 128 14.24 -7.55 -3.24
CA TYR A 128 13.51 -7.60 -1.98
C TYR A 128 12.36 -6.57 -1.93
N LEU A 129 11.44 -6.83 -1.02
CA LEU A 129 10.38 -5.94 -0.59
C LEU A 129 10.46 -5.80 0.93
N ASP A 130 10.71 -4.58 1.44
CA ASP A 130 10.46 -4.28 2.85
C ASP A 130 9.03 -3.76 2.99
N VAL A 131 8.25 -4.34 3.91
CA VAL A 131 6.95 -3.80 4.33
C VAL A 131 7.10 -3.17 5.70
N VAL A 132 7.09 -1.83 5.72
CA VAL A 132 7.25 -1.02 6.92
C VAL A 132 5.89 -0.82 7.56
N MET A 133 5.78 -1.13 8.85
CA MET A 133 4.52 -1.04 9.59
C MET A 133 4.76 -0.28 10.90
N ARG A 134 3.76 0.50 11.31
CA ARG A 134 3.77 1.27 12.57
C ARG A 134 5.00 2.17 12.71
N SER A 135 5.47 2.81 11.63
CA SER A 135 6.64 3.69 11.67
C SER A 135 6.32 5.13 11.31
N ASN A 136 7.23 6.05 11.59
CA ASN A 136 7.21 7.42 11.08
C ASN A 136 8.26 7.62 9.96
N SER A 137 8.89 6.53 9.51
CA SER A 137 9.97 6.52 8.53
C SER A 137 10.01 5.21 7.78
N VAL A 138 10.49 5.26 6.53
CA VAL A 138 10.78 4.07 5.69
C VAL A 138 11.88 3.17 6.24
N ASN A 139 12.67 3.66 7.20
CA ASN A 139 13.67 2.87 7.91
C ASN A 139 13.09 2.20 9.16
N GLY A 140 11.77 2.23 9.36
CA GLY A 140 11.10 1.62 10.49
C GLY A 140 11.17 0.10 10.56
N ALA A 141 10.52 -0.44 11.58
CA ALA A 141 10.33 -1.86 11.77
C ALA A 141 9.60 -2.44 10.55
N ALA A 142 10.16 -3.50 9.97
CA ALA A 142 9.66 -4.03 8.71
C ALA A 142 9.73 -5.56 8.62
N PHE A 143 8.86 -6.10 7.77
CA PHE A 143 9.04 -7.43 7.18
C PHE A 143 9.97 -7.29 5.98
N HIS A 144 11.11 -7.98 5.99
CA HIS A 144 12.05 -8.05 4.87
C HIS A 144 11.79 -9.31 4.06
N ILE A 145 11.27 -9.15 2.85
CA ILE A 145 10.85 -10.24 1.99
C ILE A 145 11.82 -10.36 0.82
N THR A 146 12.42 -11.53 0.66
CA THR A 146 13.33 -11.88 -0.44
C THR A 146 12.72 -12.98 -1.29
N THR A 147 13.39 -13.41 -2.36
CA THR A 147 12.94 -14.54 -3.19
C THR A 147 12.77 -15.85 -2.41
N THR A 148 13.44 -16.01 -1.27
CA THR A 148 13.49 -17.30 -0.55
C THR A 148 13.02 -17.25 0.89
N LYS A 149 12.79 -16.06 1.48
CA LYS A 149 12.40 -15.94 2.90
C LYS A 149 11.73 -14.62 3.24
N VAL A 150 10.92 -14.63 4.31
CA VAL A 150 10.56 -13.44 5.08
C VAL A 150 11.41 -13.41 6.34
N GLN A 151 11.89 -12.23 6.69
CA GLN A 151 12.66 -11.94 7.88
C GLN A 151 12.08 -10.71 8.57
N THR A 152 12.41 -10.50 9.83
CA THR A 152 12.23 -9.19 10.47
C THR A 152 13.37 -8.26 10.06
N LYS A 153 13.14 -6.95 10.10
CA LYS A 153 14.16 -5.92 9.89
C LYS A 153 14.02 -4.81 10.92
N ALA A 154 15.00 -4.71 11.80
CA ALA A 154 14.94 -3.82 12.95
C ALA A 154 15.02 -2.33 12.53
N PRO A 155 14.22 -1.43 13.14
CA PRO A 155 14.13 -0.03 12.76
C PRO A 155 15.44 0.76 12.91
N ASN A 156 16.20 0.50 13.98
CA ASN A 156 17.34 1.33 14.34
C ASN A 156 18.66 0.88 13.70
N THR A 157 18.78 -0.42 13.42
CA THR A 157 20.02 -1.02 12.90
C THR A 157 19.91 -1.44 11.45
N GLY A 158 18.68 -1.58 10.92
CA GLY A 158 18.42 -2.18 9.61
C GLY A 158 18.81 -3.66 9.53
N ALA A 159 19.19 -4.28 10.65
CA ALA A 159 19.60 -5.67 10.72
C ALA A 159 18.40 -6.58 10.45
N THR A 160 18.61 -7.61 9.64
CA THR A 160 17.60 -8.63 9.36
C THR A 160 17.82 -9.85 10.25
N ALA A 161 16.73 -10.45 10.71
CA ALA A 161 16.76 -11.67 11.50
C ALA A 161 15.66 -12.64 11.04
N ASP A 162 15.96 -13.94 11.10
CA ASP A 162 14.94 -14.96 10.86
C ASP A 162 13.95 -14.99 12.04
N PHE A 163 12.69 -15.28 11.76
CA PHE A 163 11.65 -15.46 12.79
C PHE A 163 11.96 -16.68 13.65
N THR A 164 11.72 -16.57 14.96
CA THR A 164 11.79 -17.69 15.91
C THR A 164 10.91 -18.86 15.51
N LYS A 165 9.72 -18.58 14.96
CA LYS A 165 8.88 -19.55 14.27
C LYS A 165 8.87 -19.25 12.78
N THR A 166 9.25 -20.24 11.98
CA THR A 166 9.12 -20.16 10.53
C THR A 166 8.76 -21.53 9.97
N THR A 167 7.72 -21.58 9.15
CA THR A 167 7.47 -22.73 8.28
C THR A 167 8.30 -22.57 7.02
N ASN A 168 8.96 -23.66 6.57
CA ASN A 168 9.79 -23.67 5.37
C ASN A 168 9.11 -22.86 4.23
N PHE A 169 9.82 -21.82 3.80
CA PHE A 169 9.29 -20.77 2.96
C PHE A 169 9.97 -20.89 1.60
N ALA A 170 9.18 -21.15 0.57
CA ALA A 170 9.62 -20.98 -0.81
C ALA A 170 8.61 -20.03 -1.46
N LEU A 171 8.97 -18.76 -1.62
CA LEU A 171 8.25 -17.93 -2.57
C LEU A 171 8.70 -18.35 -3.95
N THR A 172 7.74 -18.40 -4.86
CA THR A 172 8.06 -18.51 -6.26
C THR A 172 8.50 -17.12 -6.73
N SER A 173 9.79 -17.01 -7.04
CA SER A 173 10.33 -15.82 -7.71
C SER A 173 9.60 -15.62 -9.04
N PHE A 174 9.50 -14.37 -9.48
CA PHE A 174 8.90 -13.99 -10.77
C PHE A 174 7.39 -14.30 -10.92
N THR A 175 6.70 -14.69 -9.83
CA THR A 175 5.24 -14.79 -9.80
C THR A 175 4.66 -13.88 -8.73
N ASP A 176 3.35 -13.70 -8.79
CA ASP A 176 2.62 -12.95 -7.77
C ASP A 176 2.50 -13.78 -6.50
N ASN A 177 2.82 -13.16 -5.38
CA ASN A 177 2.70 -13.70 -4.05
C ASN A 177 1.83 -12.77 -3.22
N THR A 178 0.98 -13.34 -2.37
CA THR A 178 0.14 -12.60 -1.44
C THR A 178 0.48 -13.00 -0.01
N LEU A 179 0.76 -12.00 0.83
CA LEU A 179 1.00 -12.19 2.26
C LEU A 179 -0.01 -11.39 3.07
N CYS A 180 -0.45 -11.96 4.18
CA CYS A 180 -1.08 -11.23 5.26
C CYS A 180 -0.03 -10.99 6.35
N LEU A 181 0.20 -9.74 6.69
CA LEU A 181 1.20 -9.31 7.65
C LEU A 181 0.50 -8.57 8.78
N GLU A 182 0.91 -8.83 10.01
CA GLU A 182 0.34 -8.21 11.19
C GLU A 182 1.44 -7.80 12.16
N MET A 183 1.32 -6.61 12.70
CA MET A 183 2.21 -6.09 13.73
C MET A 183 1.34 -5.43 14.78
N HIS A 184 1.49 -5.85 16.03
CA HIS A 184 0.80 -5.23 17.14
C HIS A 184 1.68 -5.13 18.36
N LYS A 185 1.40 -4.16 19.23
CA LYS A 185 2.09 -4.05 20.51
C LYS A 185 1.60 -5.13 21.46
N GLU A 186 2.55 -5.84 22.05
CA GLU A 186 2.32 -6.83 23.08
C GLU A 186 3.38 -6.67 24.16
N GLY A 187 2.95 -6.49 25.41
CA GLY A 187 3.86 -6.19 26.51
C GLY A 187 4.74 -4.95 26.26
N ALA A 188 6.06 -5.15 26.32
CA ALA A 188 7.06 -4.10 26.14
C ALA A 188 7.52 -3.92 24.68
N GLY A 189 7.18 -4.87 23.79
CA GLY A 189 7.64 -4.89 22.41
C GLY A 189 6.51 -4.98 21.39
N LEU A 190 6.89 -5.32 20.16
CA LEU A 190 5.95 -5.66 19.09
C LEU A 190 5.91 -7.17 18.90
N HIS A 191 4.70 -7.71 18.74
CA HIS A 191 4.51 -9.02 18.17
C HIS A 191 4.26 -8.87 16.67
N VAL A 192 5.10 -9.53 15.87
CA VAL A 192 4.98 -9.57 14.40
C VAL A 192 4.61 -10.97 13.96
N LEU A 193 3.61 -11.05 13.09
CA LEU A 193 3.02 -12.30 12.60
C LEU A 193 2.82 -12.19 11.08
N GLY A 194 2.79 -13.33 10.40
CA GLY A 194 2.20 -13.36 9.07
C GLY A 194 1.87 -14.74 8.53
N TRP A 195 1.21 -14.70 7.37
CA TRP A 195 0.65 -15.86 6.68
C TRP A 195 0.86 -15.74 5.16
N LYS A 196 1.05 -16.88 4.50
CA LYS A 196 1.20 -17.05 3.05
C LYS A 196 -0.14 -17.08 2.30
N THR A 197 -1.09 -16.26 2.73
CA THR A 197 -2.42 -16.18 2.10
C THR A 197 -3.04 -14.81 2.35
N ALA A 198 -4.18 -14.57 1.71
CA ALA A 198 -5.00 -13.38 1.91
C ALA A 198 -5.48 -13.25 3.37
N CYS A 199 -5.57 -12.03 3.89
CA CYS A 199 -5.93 -11.76 5.29
C CYS A 199 -7.34 -12.24 5.67
N ALA A 200 -8.22 -12.44 4.69
CA ALA A 200 -9.56 -12.99 4.89
C ALA A 200 -9.56 -14.51 5.16
N SER A 201 -8.46 -15.21 4.83
CA SER A 201 -8.37 -16.68 4.89
C SER A 201 -7.41 -17.20 5.95
N VAL A 202 -6.79 -16.30 6.74
CA VAL A 202 -5.78 -16.70 7.74
C VAL A 202 -6.42 -17.33 8.98
N ASN A 203 -5.77 -18.37 9.50
CA ASN A 203 -6.02 -18.85 10.85
C ASN A 203 -5.08 -18.13 11.82
N ARG A 204 -5.61 -17.16 12.59
CA ARG A 204 -4.80 -16.31 13.47
C ARG A 204 -4.15 -17.05 14.65
N ALA A 205 -4.63 -18.24 14.99
CA ALA A 205 -4.02 -19.07 16.03
C ALA A 205 -2.75 -19.79 15.56
N VAL A 206 -2.48 -19.83 14.25
CA VAL A 206 -1.37 -20.58 13.66
C VAL A 206 -0.71 -19.74 12.56
N PRO A 207 0.10 -18.73 12.91
CA PRO A 207 0.87 -17.99 11.93
C PRO A 207 1.95 -18.86 11.28
N ASP A 208 2.25 -18.57 10.02
CA ASP A 208 3.31 -19.24 9.27
C ASP A 208 4.70 -18.80 9.74
N PHE A 209 4.78 -17.56 10.24
CA PHE A 209 5.95 -16.98 10.87
C PHE A 209 5.55 -15.98 11.96
N GLU A 210 6.28 -15.98 13.07
CA GLU A 210 6.03 -15.08 14.21
C GLU A 210 7.33 -14.71 14.93
N GLU A 211 7.37 -13.52 15.49
CA GLU A 211 8.41 -13.05 16.41
C GLU A 211 7.79 -12.18 17.49
N GLU A 212 7.99 -12.56 18.74
CA GLU A 212 7.59 -11.79 19.92
C GLU A 212 8.70 -10.81 20.32
N ASP A 213 8.34 -9.77 21.09
CA ASP A 213 9.28 -8.77 21.61
C ASP A 213 10.18 -8.09 20.54
N PHE A 214 9.67 -7.93 19.32
CA PHE A 214 10.36 -7.32 18.18
C PHE A 214 10.50 -5.79 18.34
N GLY A 215 11.41 -5.37 19.22
CA GLY A 215 11.75 -3.98 19.47
C GLY A 215 10.52 -3.11 19.83
N SER A 216 10.69 -1.80 19.75
CA SER A 216 9.59 -0.84 19.93
C SER A 216 9.47 0.08 18.72
N ASN A 217 8.24 0.30 18.28
CA ASN A 217 7.93 1.29 17.24
C ASN A 217 6.56 1.89 17.53
N THR A 218 6.48 3.22 17.55
CA THR A 218 5.29 3.98 17.96
C THR A 218 4.69 4.81 16.83
N GLY A 219 5.17 4.61 15.61
CA GLY A 219 4.66 5.31 14.45
C GLY A 219 3.31 4.75 13.98
N ALA A 220 2.73 5.44 13.01
CA ALA A 220 1.40 5.13 12.50
C ALA A 220 1.37 4.96 10.98
N GLN A 221 2.48 5.18 10.30
CA GLN A 221 2.55 5.08 8.85
C GLN A 221 2.86 3.65 8.43
N ILE A 222 2.43 3.35 7.21
CA ILE A 222 2.79 2.15 6.48
C ILE A 222 3.66 2.57 5.29
N GLY A 223 4.57 1.71 4.90
CA GLY A 223 5.46 1.99 3.79
C GLY A 223 6.04 0.75 3.17
N PHE A 224 6.71 0.96 2.05
CA PHE A 224 7.34 -0.07 1.26
C PHE A 224 8.71 0.40 0.79
N ARG A 225 9.71 -0.48 0.85
CA ARG A 225 10.98 -0.31 0.15
C ARG A 225 11.10 -1.40 -0.90
N LEU A 226 11.44 -1.01 -2.12
CA LEU A 226 11.41 -1.90 -3.28
C LEU A 226 12.82 -1.95 -3.89
N SER A 227 13.38 -3.13 -4.09
CA SER A 227 14.55 -3.30 -4.97
C SER A 227 14.34 -4.55 -5.81
N GLY A 228 14.32 -4.41 -7.13
CA GLY A 228 14.03 -5.55 -8.02
C GLY A 228 12.69 -6.24 -7.74
N ALA A 229 11.71 -5.51 -7.18
CA ALA A 229 10.38 -6.01 -6.82
C ALA A 229 9.27 -5.11 -7.39
N THR A 230 8.11 -5.70 -7.67
CA THR A 230 6.88 -5.01 -8.07
C THR A 230 5.85 -5.14 -6.96
N LEU A 231 5.36 -4.01 -6.43
CA LEU A 231 4.18 -3.95 -5.58
C LEU A 231 2.93 -3.80 -6.46
N LYS A 232 2.04 -4.79 -6.45
CA LYS A 232 0.85 -4.81 -7.32
C LYS A 232 -0.39 -4.26 -6.62
N SER A 233 -0.59 -4.67 -5.37
CA SER A 233 -1.66 -4.11 -4.54
C SER A 233 -1.35 -4.31 -3.07
N PHE A 234 -1.99 -3.50 -2.24
CA PHE A 234 -2.05 -3.77 -0.81
C PHE A 234 -3.40 -3.32 -0.25
N THR A 235 -3.81 -3.98 0.83
CA THR A 235 -4.96 -3.58 1.63
C THR A 235 -4.45 -3.30 3.04
N ALA A 236 -4.62 -2.07 3.50
CA ALA A 236 -4.41 -1.73 4.91
C ALA A 236 -5.75 -1.88 5.63
N TYR A 237 -5.79 -2.74 6.64
CA TYR A 237 -7.01 -3.00 7.40
C TYR A 237 -7.05 -2.15 8.66
N ASP A 238 -8.17 -1.46 8.85
CA ASP A 238 -8.56 -0.82 10.08
C ASP A 238 -9.27 -1.88 10.92
N VAL A 239 -8.65 -2.32 12.01
CA VAL A 239 -9.33 -3.24 12.92
C VAL A 239 -10.49 -2.48 13.59
N VAL A 240 -11.72 -2.93 13.33
CA VAL A 240 -12.90 -2.56 14.13
C VAL A 240 -13.22 -3.75 15.02
N GLY A 241 -12.95 -3.62 16.32
CA GLY A 241 -13.19 -4.52 17.47
C GLY A 241 -13.73 -5.94 17.22
N THR A 242 -13.10 -7.00 17.76
CA THR A 242 -13.38 -7.48 19.12
C THR A 242 -12.17 -8.29 19.61
N VAL A 243 -11.63 -7.94 20.78
CA VAL A 243 -10.78 -8.91 21.51
C VAL A 243 -11.75 -9.96 22.05
N THR A 244 -11.75 -11.14 21.47
CA THR A 244 -11.57 -12.29 22.34
C THR A 244 -10.06 -12.41 22.46
N SER A 245 -9.54 -12.11 23.64
CA SER A 245 -8.16 -12.37 24.04
C SER A 245 -7.67 -13.68 23.41
N PHE A 246 -6.51 -13.63 22.75
CA PHE A 246 -5.76 -14.84 22.48
C PHE A 246 -5.45 -15.47 23.86
N GLN A 247 -6.10 -16.60 24.14
CA GLN A 247 -5.60 -17.60 25.08
C GLN A 247 -4.92 -18.69 24.26
#